data_AF-A0A432R0S2-F1
#
_entry.id   AF-A0A432R0S2-F1
#
_cell.length_a   1.000
_cell.length_b   1.000
_cell.length_c   1.000
_cell.angle_alpha   90.00
_cell.angle_beta   90.00
_cell.angle_gamma   90.00
#
_symmetry.space_group_name_H-M   'P 1'
#
loop_
_entity.id
_entity.type
_entity.pdbx_description
1 polymer ?
#
loop_
_entity_poly.entity_id
_entity_poly.type
_entity_poly.pdbx_seq_one_letter_code
_entity_poly.pdbx_strand_id
1 'polypeptide(L)' 'NFILVKVGYPSREVFKRLLQKGVIVRAMDGYGFPDHIRVTVGTMRENIFFIKKLKEVLEELNG' A
#
# COMPACT_ATOMS: atom_id res chain seq x y z
N ASN A 1 -7.11 14.35 1.97
CA ASN A 1 -7.72 13.30 2.81
C ASN A 1 -6.92 12.00 2.69
N PHE A 2 -6.85 11.18 3.74
CA PHE A 2 -6.11 9.92 3.73
C PHE A 2 -6.83 8.84 4.54
N ILE A 3 -6.49 7.58 4.29
CA ILE A 3 -6.95 6.41 5.04
C ILE A 3 -5.75 5.58 5.50
N LEU A 4 -5.91 4.89 6.64
CA LEU A 4 -4.98 3.88 7.11
C LEU A 4 -5.51 2.51 6.69
N VAL A 5 -4.67 1.70 6.07
CA VAL A 5 -5.06 0.37 5.56
C VAL A 5 -4.14 -0.67 6.18
N LYS A 6 -4.74 -1.61 6.92
CA LYS A 6 -4.05 -2.82 7.39
C LYS A 6 -3.86 -3.77 6.21
N VAL A 7 -2.62 -4.08 5.88
CA VAL A 7 -2.26 -4.93 4.72
C VAL A 7 -1.89 -6.35 5.12
N GLY A 8 -1.65 -6.62 6.40
CA GLY A 8 -1.32 -7.96 6.91
C GLY A 8 0.11 -8.42 6.62
N TYR A 9 0.94 -7.54 6.04
CA TYR A 9 2.35 -7.77 5.69
C TYR A 9 3.20 -6.61 6.20
N PRO A 10 4.53 -6.79 6.37
CA PRO A 10 5.42 -5.70 6.73
C PRO A 10 5.23 -4.48 5.81
N SER A 11 4.85 -3.33 6.39
CA SER A 11 4.45 -2.13 5.65
C SER A 11 5.54 -1.61 4.71
N ARG A 12 6.81 -1.76 5.10
CA ARG A 12 7.98 -1.40 4.25
C ARG A 12 8.07 -2.26 3.01
N GLU A 13 7.75 -3.54 3.10
CA GLU A 13 7.82 -4.47 1.97
C GLU A 13 6.72 -4.14 0.96
N VAL A 14 5.49 -3.95 1.45
CA VAL A 14 4.34 -3.52 0.63
C VAL A 14 4.62 -2.16 -0.02
N PHE A 15 5.19 -1.21 0.71
CA PHE A 15 5.60 0.09 0.17
C PHE A 15 6.61 -0.06 -0.98
N LYS A 16 7.68 -0.84 -0.79
CA LYS A 16 8.71 -1.03 -1.84
C LYS A 16 8.13 -1.64 -3.11
N ARG A 17 7.29 -2.67 -3.00
CA ARG A 17 6.67 -3.33 -4.16
C ARG A 17 5.66 -2.43 -4.88
N LEU A 18 4.87 -1.66 -4.13
CA LEU A 18 3.98 -0.66 -4.72
C LEU A 18 4.75 0.45 -5.44
N LEU A 19 5.86 0.91 -4.84
CA LEU A 19 6.74 1.92 -5.44
C LEU A 19 7.27 1.45 -6.79
N GLN A 20 7.72 0.20 -6.90
CA GLN A 20 8.16 -0.42 -8.16
C GLN A 20 7.05 -0.50 -9.22
N LYS A 21 5.78 -0.58 -8.79
CA LYS A 21 4.60 -0.58 -9.66
C LYS A 21 4.03 0.82 -9.93
N GLY A 22 4.75 1.88 -9.56
CA GLY A 22 4.37 3.27 -9.80
C GLY A 22 3.36 3.83 -8.81
N VAL A 23 3.20 3.21 -7.64
CA VAL A 23 2.28 3.67 -6.59
C VAL A 23 3.04 4.02 -5.32
N ILE A 24 3.02 5.30 -4.94
CA ILE A 24 3.67 5.78 -3.72
C ILE A 24 2.64 5.80 -2.59
N VAL A 25 2.90 5.02 -1.54
CA VAL A 25 2.16 5.05 -0.26
C VAL A 25 3.13 5.38 0.87
N ARG A 26 2.63 5.63 2.08
CA ARG A 26 3.50 5.80 3.25
C ARG A 26 3.43 4.56 4.13
N ALA A 27 4.57 3.91 4.34
CA ALA A 27 4.70 2.86 5.35
C ALA A 27 4.56 3.45 6.76
N MET A 28 3.90 2.74 7.67
CA MET A 28 3.56 3.24 9.00
C MET A 28 4.28 2.50 10.14
N ASP A 29 5.29 1.68 9.81
CA ASP A 29 6.14 0.99 10.77
C ASP A 29 6.85 1.94 11.74
N GLY A 30 7.34 3.08 11.25
CA GLY A 30 7.95 4.13 12.09
C GLY A 30 6.99 4.82 13.05
N TYR A 31 5.70 4.53 12.95
CA TYR A 31 4.62 5.08 13.79
C TYR A 31 3.93 4.02 14.65
N GLY A 32 4.50 2.81 14.76
CA GLY A 32 3.94 1.74 15.58
C GLY A 32 2.86 0.90 14.87
N PHE A 33 2.70 1.05 13.55
CA PHE A 33 1.79 0.25 12.74
C PHE A 33 2.57 -0.57 11.70
N PRO A 34 3.23 -1.67 12.12
CA PRO A 34 4.19 -2.41 11.29
C PRO A 34 3.56 -3.07 10.06
N ASP A 35 2.25 -3.24 10.05
CA ASP A 35 1.47 -3.89 9.00
C ASP A 35 0.41 -2.96 8.37
N HIS A 36 0.59 -1.64 8.51
CA HIS A 36 -0.30 -0.64 7.91
C HIS A 36 0.44 0.28 6.94
N ILE A 37 -0.30 0.71 5.92
CA ILE A 37 0.09 1.80 5.02
C ILE A 37 -0.91 2.94 5.11
N ARG A 38 -0.45 4.17 4.95
CA ARG A 38 -1.30 5.34 4.77
C ARG A 38 -1.40 5.69 3.30
N VAL A 39 -2.63 5.79 2.81
CA VAL A 39 -2.95 6.06 1.41
C VAL A 39 -3.69 7.39 1.32
N THR A 40 -3.22 8.29 0.47
CA THR A 40 -3.94 9.52 0.15
C THR A 40 -5.12 9.18 -0.76
N VAL A 41 -6.31 9.70 -0.46
CA VAL A 41 -7.48 9.53 -1.34
C VAL A 41 -7.30 10.44 -2.55
N GLY A 42 -7.08 9.84 -3.71
CA GLY A 42 -6.96 10.54 -4.99
C GLY A 42 -8.26 10.55 -5.78
N THR A 43 -8.15 10.82 -7.07
CA THR A 43 -9.22 10.67 -8.06
C THR A 43 -9.68 9.21 -8.17
N MET A 44 -10.88 8.97 -8.71
CA MET A 44 -11.39 7.61 -8.93
C MET A 44 -10.43 6.74 -9.76
N ARG A 45 -9.78 7.32 -10.79
CA ARG A 45 -8.82 6.61 -11.64
C ARG A 45 -7.57 6.19 -10.85
N GLU A 46 -7.02 7.08 -10.04
CA GLU A 46 -5.87 6.79 -9.16
C GLU A 46 -6.23 5.72 -8.12
N ASN A 47 -7.42 5.81 -7.52
CA ASN A 47 -7.88 4.83 -6.53
C ASN A 47 -8.03 3.43 -7.15
N ILE A 48 -8.61 3.32 -8.35
CA ILE A 48 -8.72 2.05 -9.08
C ILE A 48 -7.33 1.49 -9.42
N PHE A 49 -6.41 2.35 -9.87
CA PHE A 49 -5.04 1.95 -10.17
C PHE A 49 -4.30 1.44 -8.93
N PHE A 50 -4.40 2.16 -7.81
CA PHE A 50 -3.86 1.73 -6.51
C PHE A 50 -4.42 0.37 -6.08
N ILE A 51 -5.75 0.18 -6.10
CA ILE A 51 -6.39 -1.07 -5.69
C ILE A 51 -5.89 -2.24 -6.56
N LYS A 52 -5.78 -2.04 -7.88
CA LYS A 52 -5.24 -3.06 -8.79
C LYS A 52 -3.81 -3.44 -8.41
N LYS A 53 -2.93 -2.45 -8.21
CA LYS A 53 -1.51 -2.70 -7.87
C LYS A 53 -1.34 -3.28 -6.47
N LEU A 54 -2.17 -2.88 -5.51
CA LEU A 54 -2.18 -3.48 -4.18
C LEU A 54 -2.53 -4.97 -4.25
N LYS A 55 -3.55 -5.37 -5.01
CA LYS A 55 -3.90 -6.78 -5.19
C LYS A 55 -2.75 -7.59 -5.78
N GLU A 56 -2.13 -7.12 -6.85
CA GLU A 56 -0.95 -7.77 -7.45
C GLU A 56 0.17 -7.97 -6.41
N VAL A 57 0.49 -6.95 -5.62
CA VAL A 57 1.53 -7.03 -4.57
C VAL A 57 1.18 -8.06 -3.48
N LEU A 58 -0.08 -8.09 -3.04
CA LEU A 58 -0.51 -9.01 -2.00
C LEU A 58 -0.54 -10.46 -2.50
N GLU A 59 -0.91 -10.69 -3.77
CA GLU A 59 -0.82 -12.01 -4.40
C GLU A 59 0.65 -12.49 -4.50
N GLU A 60 1.57 -11.61 -4.92
CA GLU A 60 3.02 -11.89 -4.96
C GLU A 60 3.67 -12.12 -3.59
N LEU A 61 2.99 -11.76 -2.48
CA LEU A 61 3.47 -11.99 -1.11
C LEU A 61 2.87 -13.26 -0.49
N ASN A 62 1.78 -13.79 -1.04
CA ASN A 62 1.14 -15.03 -0.60
C ASN A 62 1.81 -16.29 -1.16
N GLY A 63 2.56 -16.17 -2.26
CA GLY A 63 3.30 -17.27 -2.90
C GLY A 63 4.72 -17.40 -2.35
#